data_AF-A0A643BY17-F1
#
_entry.id   AF-A0A643BY17-F1
#
_cell.length_a   1.000
_cell.length_b   1.000
_cell.length_c   1.000
_cell.angle_alpha   90.00
_cell.angle_beta   90.00
_cell.angle_gamma   90.00
#
_symmetry.space_group_name_H-M   'P 1'
#
loop_
_entity.id
_entity.type
_entity.pdbx_description
1 polymer ?
#
loop_
_entity_poly.entity_id
_entity_poly.type
_entity_poly.pdbx_seq_one_letter_code
_entity_poly.pdbx_strand_id
1 'polypeptide(L)'
;MQALALRDNSTMGYMMAKKYLEINPGYPIVETLRQKAEADKNDKAVKDLVVLLFETTLLSSLWKKNKNTVYQKERQLKRKFTFFSIWFLGSKSKQ
;
A
#
# COMPACT_ATOMS: atom_id res chain seq x y z
N MET A 1 -2.48 3.54 -10.06
CA MET A 1 -2.19 3.07 -11.44
C MET A 1 -1.97 1.56 -11.43
N GLN A 2 -2.97 0.78 -11.03
CA GLN A 2 -2.81 -0.69 -10.91
C GLN A 2 -3.77 -1.46 -11.82
N ALA A 3 -4.90 -0.85 -12.21
CA ALA A 3 -5.86 -1.46 -13.13
C ALA A 3 -5.46 -1.41 -14.61
N LEU A 4 -4.49 -0.57 -15.00
CA LEU A 4 -3.95 -0.53 -16.37
C LEU A 4 -2.74 -1.47 -16.56
N ALA A 5 -2.10 -1.90 -15.47
CA ALA A 5 -0.94 -2.79 -15.50
C ALA A 5 -1.30 -4.28 -15.45
N LEU A 6 -2.58 -4.62 -15.28
CA LEU A 6 -3.09 -5.99 -15.34
C LEU A 6 -3.32 -6.49 -16.78
N ARG A 7 -3.04 -5.67 -17.80
CA ARG A 7 -3.25 -6.02 -19.21
C ARG A 7 -1.99 -6.59 -19.88
N ASP A 8 -0.79 -6.32 -19.35
CA ASP A 8 0.49 -6.80 -19.89
C ASP A 8 1.35 -7.43 -18.78
N ASN A 9 1.39 -8.76 -18.73
CA ASN A 9 2.16 -9.51 -17.73
C ASN A 9 3.69 -9.31 -17.87
N SER A 10 4.17 -8.77 -19.00
CA SER A 10 5.60 -8.61 -19.32
C SER A 10 6.27 -7.41 -18.64
N THR A 11 5.53 -6.40 -18.19
CA THR A 11 6.09 -5.21 -17.50
C THR A 11 6.00 -5.28 -15.97
N MET A 12 5.32 -6.30 -15.42
CA MET A 12 5.19 -6.48 -13.98
C MET A 12 6.54 -6.72 -13.27
N GLY A 13 7.51 -7.36 -13.94
CA GLY A 13 8.83 -7.65 -13.36
C GLY A 13 9.63 -6.40 -12.95
N TYR A 14 9.51 -5.32 -13.72
CA TYR A 14 10.23 -4.06 -13.46
C TYR A 14 9.49 -3.11 -12.51
N MET A 15 8.19 -3.32 -12.28
CA MET A 15 7.38 -2.47 -11.38
C MET A 15 7.20 -3.05 -9.97
N MET A 16 7.70 -4.26 -9.73
CA MET A 16 7.70 -4.89 -8.41
C MET A 16 8.83 -4.30 -7.56
N ALA A 17 8.53 -3.21 -6.86
CA ALA A 17 9.44 -2.64 -5.89
C ALA A 17 9.69 -3.64 -4.73
N LYS A 18 10.95 -3.78 -4.31
CA LYS A 18 11.30 -4.49 -3.07
C LYS A 18 10.57 -3.84 -1.90
N LYS A 19 9.89 -4.64 -1.09
CA LYS A 19 9.16 -4.17 0.09
C LYS A 19 10.00 -4.46 1.32
N TYR A 20 10.22 -3.44 2.13
CA TYR A 20 10.94 -3.53 3.39
C TYR A 20 9.93 -3.58 4.54
N LEU A 21 10.15 -4.50 5.48
CA LEU A 21 9.41 -4.54 6.74
C LEU A 21 10.25 -3.84 7.80
N GLU A 22 9.77 -2.70 8.28
CA GLU A 22 10.37 -2.03 9.43
C GLU A 22 9.88 -2.69 10.72
N ILE A 23 10.82 -3.12 11.56
CA ILE A 23 10.53 -3.79 12.84
C ILE A 23 10.95 -2.85 13.97
N ASN A 24 10.05 -2.61 14.92
CA ASN A 24 10.35 -1.86 16.14
C ASN A 24 10.73 -2.84 17.27
N PRO A 25 11.96 -2.79 17.81
CA PRO A 25 12.43 -3.69 18.87
C PRO A 25 11.71 -3.48 20.22
N GLY A 26 11.00 -2.35 20.41
CA GLY A 26 10.27 -2.08 21.64
C GLY A 26 9.02 -2.95 21.86
N TYR A 27 8.58 -3.72 20.85
CA TYR A 27 7.43 -4.61 21.00
C TYR A 27 7.83 -5.98 21.58
N PRO A 28 7.09 -6.49 22.59
CA PRO A 28 7.42 -7.75 23.27
C PRO A 28 7.39 -8.96 22.32
N ILE A 29 6.62 -8.88 21.22
CA ILE A 29 6.59 -9.95 20.21
C ILE A 29 7.90 -10.08 19.44
N VAL A 30 8.62 -8.97 19.24
CA VAL A 30 9.91 -8.96 18.53
C VAL A 30 11.00 -9.53 19.43
N GLU A 31 10.98 -9.16 20.71
CA GLU A 31 11.94 -9.67 21.69
C GLU A 31 11.77 -11.18 21.92
N THR A 32 10.53 -11.67 22.00
CA THR A 32 10.27 -13.12 22.12
C THR A 32 10.68 -13.89 20.87
N LEU A 33 10.49 -13.34 19.67
CA LEU A 33 11.00 -13.93 18.42
C LEU A 33 12.53 -13.97 18.39
N ARG A 34 13.20 -12.92 18.90
CA ARG A 34 14.67 -12.89 19.02
C ARG A 34 15.18 -14.00 19.94
N GLN A 35 14.60 -14.14 21.13
CA GLN A 35 14.99 -15.16 22.10
C GLN A 35 14.76 -16.58 21.56
N LYS A 36 13.64 -16.82 20.86
CA LYS A 36 13.37 -18.11 20.22
C LYS A 36 14.33 -18.42 19.07
N ALA A 37 14.70 -17.41 18.27
CA ALA A 37 15.66 -17.57 17.18
C ALA A 37 17.09 -17.80 17.70
N GLU A 38 17.45 -17.27 18.87
CA GLU A 38 18.72 -17.54 19.55
C GLU A 38 18.77 -18.94 20.14
N ALA A 39 17.64 -19.44 20.66
CA ALA A 39 17.53 -20.78 21.21
C ALA A 39 17.56 -21.88 20.13
N ASP A 40 16.83 -21.70 19.03
CA ASP A 40 16.86 -22.60 17.88
C ASP A 40 16.66 -21.85 16.56
N LYS A 41 17.74 -21.76 15.78
CA LYS A 41 17.75 -21.08 14.47
C LYS A 41 16.95 -21.81 13.40
N ASN A 42 16.65 -23.09 13.62
CA ASN A 42 15.99 -23.95 12.64
C ASN A 42 14.54 -24.29 12.99
N ASP A 43 14.00 -23.74 14.08
CA ASP A 43 12.60 -23.92 14.44
C ASP A 43 11.67 -23.47 13.30
N LYS A 44 10.95 -24.43 12.74
CA LYS A 44 9.98 -24.20 11.66
C LYS A 44 8.86 -23.27 12.13
N ALA A 45 8.45 -23.35 13.40
CA ALA A 45 7.37 -22.53 13.93
C ALA A 45 7.76 -21.04 13.96
N VAL A 46 9.01 -20.71 14.30
CA VAL A 46 9.51 -19.32 14.28
C VAL A 46 9.55 -18.77 12.86
N LYS A 47 9.99 -19.57 11.89
CA LYS A 47 10.01 -19.18 10.47
C LYS A 47 8.60 -18.92 9.94
N ASP A 48 7.66 -19.82 10.23
CA ASP A 48 6.26 -19.68 9.81
C ASP A 48 5.60 -18.44 10.45
N LEU A 49 5.90 -18.15 11.73
CA LEU A 49 5.43 -16.94 12.42
C LEU A 49 5.94 -15.64 11.79
N VAL A 50 7.22 -15.60 11.40
CA VAL A 50 7.80 -14.41 10.73
C VAL A 50 7.16 -14.19 9.36
N VAL A 51 6.90 -15.26 8.60
CA VAL A 51 6.20 -15.18 7.32
C VAL A 51 4.77 -14.66 7.51
N LEU A 52 4.03 -15.18 8.49
CA LEU A 52 2.69 -14.72 8.85
C LEU A 52 2.66 -13.22 9.23
N LEU A 53 3.63 -12.76 10.02
CA LEU A 53 3.76 -11.34 10.39
C LEU A 53 4.05 -10.46 9.16
N PHE A 54 4.85 -10.95 8.23
CA PHE A 54 5.11 -10.24 6.98
C PHE A 54 3.86 -10.17 6.08
N GLU A 55 3.12 -11.25 5.92
CA GLU A 55 1.90 -11.27 5.09
C GLU A 55 0.78 -10.39 5.67
N THR A 56 0.59 -10.42 7.00
CA THR A 56 -0.42 -9.60 7.67
C THR A 56 -0.11 -8.10 7.61
N THR A 57 1.16 -7.71 7.81
CA THR A 57 1.59 -6.31 7.66
C THR A 57 1.47 -5.83 6.22
N LEU A 58 1.78 -6.70 5.25
CA LEU A 58 1.54 -6.43 3.83
C LEU A 58 0.05 -6.19 3.56
N LEU A 59 -0.84 -7.07 4.02
CA LEU A 59 -2.28 -6.92 3.84
C LEU A 59 -2.80 -5.59 4.41
N SER A 60 -2.36 -5.23 5.61
CA SER A 60 -2.70 -3.96 6.26
C SER A 60 -2.21 -2.75 5.44
N SER A 61 -0.98 -2.81 4.92
CA SER A 61 -0.42 -1.74 4.08
C SER A 61 -1.16 -1.59 2.74
N LEU A 62 -1.61 -2.70 2.15
CA LEU A 62 -2.36 -2.73 0.90
C LEU A 62 -3.73 -2.08 1.06
N TRP A 63 -4.39 -2.31 2.20
CA TRP A 63 -5.65 -1.64 2.53
C TRP A 63 -5.49 -0.12 2.61
N LYS A 64 -4.40 0.36 3.23
CA LYS A 64 -4.07 1.79 3.31
C LYS A 64 -3.80 2.40 1.93
N LYS A 65 -3.09 1.68 1.05
CA LYS A 65 -2.81 2.14 -0.32
C LYS A 65 -4.06 2.25 -1.18
N ASN A 66 -5.00 1.30 -1.06
CA ASN A 66 -6.20 1.26 -1.90
C ASN A 66 -7.17 2.41 -1.58
N LYS A 67 -7.43 2.67 -0.28
CA LYS A 67 -8.23 3.82 0.16
C LYS A 67 -7.67 5.14 -0.39
N ASN A 68 -6.36 5.36 -0.26
CA ASN A 68 -5.74 6.60 -0.74
C ASN A 68 -5.92 6.79 -2.25
N THR A 69 -5.86 5.75 -3.08
CA THR A 69 -6.07 5.92 -4.53
C THR A 69 -7.51 6.24 -4.91
N VAL A 70 -8.50 5.68 -4.21
CA VAL A 70 -9.92 5.95 -4.47
C VAL A 70 -10.28 7.37 -4.01
N TYR A 71 -9.94 7.73 -2.77
CA TYR A 71 -10.20 9.08 -2.24
C TYR A 71 -9.42 10.18 -2.98
N GLN A 72 -8.22 9.90 -3.49
CA GLN A 72 -7.48 10.86 -4.31
C GLN A 72 -8.12 11.03 -5.69
N LYS A 73 -8.58 9.95 -6.33
CA LYS A 73 -9.31 10.03 -7.60
C LYS A 73 -10.60 10.83 -7.47
N GLU A 74 -11.39 10.58 -6.42
CA GLU A 74 -12.62 11.34 -6.16
C GLU A 74 -12.35 12.82 -5.90
N ARG A 75 -11.30 13.17 -5.13
CA ARG A 75 -10.89 14.56 -4.94
C ARG A 75 -10.48 15.22 -6.25
N GLN A 76 -9.75 14.53 -7.11
CA GLN A 76 -9.36 15.05 -8.43
C GLN A 76 -10.57 15.24 -9.34
N LEU A 77 -11.53 14.31 -9.32
CA LEU A 77 -12.77 14.41 -10.09
C LEU A 77 -13.64 15.58 -9.62
N LYS A 78 -13.81 15.74 -8.31
CA LYS A 78 -14.54 16.88 -7.71
C LYS A 78 -13.88 18.20 -8.06
N ARG A 79 -12.54 18.31 -7.95
CA ARG A 79 -11.80 19.53 -8.35
C ARG A 79 -12.00 19.87 -9.82
N LYS A 80 -11.93 18.88 -10.72
CA LYS A 80 -12.20 19.08 -12.15
C LYS A 80 -13.63 19.52 -12.41
N PHE A 81 -14.60 18.94 -11.71
CA PHE A 81 -16.01 19.30 -11.85
C PHE A 81 -16.29 20.73 -11.37
N THR A 82 -15.74 21.13 -10.22
CA THR A 82 -15.85 22.51 -9.72
C THR A 82 -15.14 23.51 -10.63
N PHE A 83 -13.98 23.14 -11.19
CA PHE A 83 -13.29 24.01 -12.13
C PHE A 83 -14.06 24.18 -13.45
N PHE A 84 -14.65 23.08 -13.93
CA PHE A 84 -15.49 23.09 -15.13
C PHE A 84 -16.77 23.92 -14.93
N SER A 85 -17.42 23.82 -13.77
CA SER A 85 -18.61 24.62 -13.48
C SER A 85 -18.29 26.12 -13.37
N ILE A 86 -17.18 26.49 -12.73
CA ILE A 86 -16.73 27.89 -12.64
C ILE A 86 -16.37 28.45 -14.02
N TRP A 87 -15.65 27.68 -14.84
CA TRP A 87 -15.29 28.09 -16.20
C TRP A 87 -16.52 28.23 -17.11
N PHE A 88 -17.48 27.31 -17.02
CA PHE A 88 -18.72 27.35 -17.79
C PHE A 88 -19.61 28.55 -17.39
N LEU A 89 -19.75 28.85 -16.09
CA LEU A 89 -20.46 30.03 -15.63
C LEU A 89 -19.75 31.33 -16.05
N GLY A 90 -18.42 31.37 -15.98
CA GLY A 90 -17.63 32.52 -16.42
C GLY A 90 -17.72 32.78 -17.93
N SER A 91 -17.87 31.72 -18.74
CA SER A 91 -18.03 31.85 -20.19
C SER A 91 -19.40 32.40 -20.61
N LYS A 92 -20.46 32.18 -19.82
CA LYS A 92 -21.79 32.75 -20.09
C LYS A 92 -21.93 34.22 -19.68
N SER A 93 -21.02 34.74 -18.88
CA SER A 93 -20.99 36.15 -18.45
C SER A 93 -20.29 37.09 -19.45
N LYS A 94 -19.69 36.56 -20.53
CA LYS A 94 -18.94 37.32 -21.55
C LYS A 94 -19.59 37.29 -22.94
N GLN A 95 -20.83 36.82 -23.05
CA GLN A 95 -21.73 37.07 -24.17
C GLN A 95 -22.83 38.02 -23.69
#